data_AF-A0A7W8DT57-F1
#
_entry.id   AF-A0A7W8DT57-F1
#
_cell.length_a   1.000
_cell.length_b   1.000
_cell.length_c   1.000
_cell.angle_alpha   90.00
_cell.angle_beta   90.00
_cell.angle_gamma   90.00
#
_symmetry.space_group_name_H-M   'P 1'
#
loop_
_entity.id
_entity.type
_entity.pdbx_description
1 polymer ?
#
loop_
_entity_poly.entity_id
_entity_poly.type
_entity_poly.pdbx_seq_one_letter_code
_entity_poly.pdbx_strand_id
1 'polypeptide(L)'
;METYEKGKKQEAKNFTLRLTDEEKRLLIERAGDVPLGIYIRGLILGADVRQKRRSAPLKDNTALARVLAVLGQSRLSSNLNQLAKAVHIGALPVTPEAESEIVTACAAVSAMRHDLLAALGLPDGGR
;
A
#
# COMPACT_ATOMS: atom_id res chain seq x y z
N MET A 1 25.09 -21.69 -19.32
CA MET A 1 23.91 -21.82 -18.45
C MET A 1 24.42 -22.04 -17.04
N GLU A 2 24.50 -20.98 -16.26
CA GLU A 2 25.03 -21.00 -14.90
C GLU A 2 23.85 -21.10 -13.94
N THR A 3 23.76 -22.21 -13.21
CA THR A 3 22.67 -22.53 -12.29
C THR A 3 22.90 -21.82 -10.96
N TYR A 4 21.99 -20.92 -10.59
CA TYR A 4 22.00 -20.27 -9.29
C TYR A 4 21.65 -21.27 -8.18
N GLU A 5 22.62 -21.59 -7.32
CA GLU A 5 22.39 -22.36 -6.10
C GLU A 5 21.53 -21.55 -5.12
N LYS A 6 20.36 -22.08 -4.80
CA LYS A 6 19.43 -21.49 -3.83
C LYS A 6 19.99 -21.77 -2.43
N GLY A 7 20.57 -20.74 -1.79
CA GLY A 7 21.14 -20.84 -0.45
C GLY A 7 20.20 -21.51 0.56
N LYS A 8 20.70 -22.54 1.26
CA LYS A 8 19.93 -23.30 2.25
C LYS A 8 19.42 -22.36 3.35
N LYS A 9 18.11 -22.32 3.59
CA LYS A 9 17.52 -21.64 4.75
C LYS A 9 18.10 -22.27 6.02
N GLN A 10 18.76 -21.48 6.85
CA GLN A 10 19.20 -21.94 8.17
C GLN A 10 17.98 -22.37 8.98
N GLU A 11 18.02 -23.60 9.49
CA GLU A 11 16.98 -24.12 10.37
C GLU A 11 16.97 -23.33 11.68
N ALA A 12 15.85 -22.64 11.95
CA ALA A 12 15.66 -21.93 13.19
C ALA A 12 15.40 -22.95 14.31
N LYS A 13 16.26 -22.96 15.34
CA LYS A 13 16.07 -23.78 16.53
C LYS A 13 15.16 -23.05 17.53
N ASN A 14 14.29 -23.79 18.21
CA ASN A 14 13.39 -23.25 19.23
C ASN A 14 14.17 -22.93 20.51
N PHE A 15 13.82 -21.82 21.17
CA PHE A 15 14.32 -21.42 22.48
C PHE A 15 13.14 -21.27 23.44
N THR A 16 13.14 -22.02 24.54
CA THR A 16 12.09 -21.97 25.55
C THR A 16 12.60 -21.20 26.77
N LEU A 17 11.90 -20.12 27.14
CA LEU A 17 12.18 -19.33 28.33
C LEU A 17 10.99 -19.44 29.28
N ARG A 18 11.24 -19.81 30.54
CA ARG A 18 10.20 -19.79 31.58
C ARG A 18 10.08 -18.36 32.08
N LEU A 19 8.86 -17.84 32.06
CA LEU A 19 8.51 -16.51 32.54
C LEU A 19 7.32 -16.67 33.48
N THR A 20 7.32 -15.92 34.56
CA THR A 20 6.11 -15.66 35.35
C THR A 20 5.15 -14.74 34.58
N ASP A 21 3.90 -14.68 34.99
CA ASP A 21 2.89 -13.84 34.31
C ASP A 21 3.26 -12.34 34.38
N GLU A 22 3.84 -11.89 35.49
CA GLU A 22 4.29 -10.52 35.70
C GLU A 22 5.45 -10.16 34.75
N GLU A 23 6.46 -11.03 34.66
CA GLU A 23 7.60 -10.84 33.77
C GLU A 23 7.19 -10.84 32.31
N LYS A 24 6.26 -11.73 31.92
CA LYS A 24 5.73 -11.77 30.56
C LYS A 24 4.98 -10.49 30.22
N ARG A 25 4.17 -9.96 31.15
CA ARG A 25 3.45 -8.70 30.95
C ARG A 25 4.40 -7.53 30.78
N LEU A 26 5.42 -7.42 31.64
CA LEU A 26 6.45 -6.38 31.55
C LEU A 26 7.21 -6.43 30.21
N LEU A 27 7.51 -7.64 29.72
CA LEU A 27 8.18 -7.79 28.43
C LEU A 27 7.28 -7.41 27.25
N ILE A 28 5.99 -7.71 27.31
CA ILE A 28 5.02 -7.29 26.27
C ILE A 28 4.87 -5.77 26.26
N GLU A 29 4.78 -5.15 27.43
CA GLU A 29 4.68 -3.69 27.55
C GLU A 29 5.93 -2.99 26.99
N ARG A 30 7.12 -3.49 27.31
CA ARG A 30 8.37 -2.95 26.75
C ARG A 30 8.55 -3.24 25.27
N ALA A 31 8.00 -4.33 24.76
CA ALA A 31 8.07 -4.68 23.34
C ALA A 31 7.18 -3.78 22.47
N GLY A 32 6.09 -3.23 23.02
CA GLY A 32 5.16 -2.36 22.30
C GLY A 32 4.61 -3.03 21.05
N ASP A 33 4.90 -2.45 19.88
CA ASP A 33 4.46 -2.96 18.57
C ASP A 33 5.33 -4.11 18.00
N VAL A 34 6.40 -4.50 18.71
CA VAL A 34 7.33 -5.53 18.25
C VAL A 34 6.91 -6.91 18.79
N PRO A 35 6.89 -7.97 17.98
CA PRO A 35 6.64 -9.32 18.49
C PRO A 35 7.64 -9.71 19.58
N LEU A 36 7.15 -10.27 20.69
CA LEU A 36 7.94 -10.58 21.88
C LEU A 36 9.24 -11.35 21.58
N GLY A 37 9.20 -12.35 20.68
CA GLY A 37 10.40 -13.13 20.32
C GLY A 37 11.48 -12.33 19.57
N ILE A 38 11.08 -11.30 18.82
CA ILE A 38 11.98 -10.38 18.10
C ILE A 38 12.59 -9.39 19.10
N TYR A 39 11.76 -8.84 19.99
CA TYR A 39 12.21 -7.96 21.07
C TYR A 39 13.23 -8.66 22.00
N ILE A 40 12.92 -9.88 22.47
CA ILE A 40 13.83 -10.70 23.30
C ILE A 40 15.13 -11.01 22.55
N ARG A 41 15.04 -11.35 21.25
CA ARG A 41 16.24 -11.61 20.44
C ARG A 41 17.13 -10.38 20.31
N GLY A 42 16.55 -9.20 20.15
CA GLY A 42 17.28 -7.93 20.09
C GLY A 42 17.99 -7.61 21.41
N LEU A 43 17.31 -7.82 22.54
CA LEU A 43 17.91 -7.66 23.87
C LEU A 43 19.07 -8.64 24.11
N ILE A 44 18.92 -9.92 23.76
CA ILE A 44 19.91 -10.96 24.07
C ILE A 44 21.11 -10.92 23.11
N LEU A 45 20.88 -10.74 21.81
CA LEU A 45 21.92 -10.85 20.79
C LEU A 45 22.50 -9.49 20.37
N GLY A 46 22.00 -8.38 20.93
CA GLY A 46 22.44 -7.03 20.58
C GLY A 46 22.20 -6.67 19.10
N ALA A 47 21.42 -7.48 18.38
CA ALA A 47 21.15 -7.26 16.98
C ALA A 47 20.15 -6.11 16.85
N ASP A 48 20.50 -5.08 16.08
CA ASP A 48 19.61 -4.01 15.65
C ASP A 48 18.47 -4.66 14.83
N VAL A 49 17.37 -5.03 15.51
CA VAL A 49 16.27 -5.75 14.88
C VAL A 49 15.41 -4.76 14.12
N ARG A 50 15.94 -4.23 13.02
CA ARG A 50 15.16 -3.50 12.04
C ARG A 50 14.20 -4.47 11.36
N GLN A 51 13.00 -4.61 11.90
CA GLN A 51 11.92 -5.17 11.11
C GLN A 51 11.47 -4.13 10.09
N LYS A 52 11.43 -4.58 8.83
CA LYS A 52 10.68 -3.95 7.75
C LYS A 52 9.24 -3.81 8.24
N ARG A 53 8.80 -2.58 8.56
CA ARG A 53 7.43 -2.26 8.97
C ARG A 53 6.46 -2.94 7.99
N ARG A 54 5.84 -4.04 8.41
CA ARG A 54 4.55 -4.41 7.84
C ARG A 54 3.58 -3.51 8.56
N SER A 55 3.30 -2.35 7.96
CA SER A 55 2.18 -1.54 8.41
C SER A 55 0.97 -2.46 8.48
N ALA A 56 0.45 -2.68 9.69
CA ALA A 56 -0.89 -3.22 9.81
C ALA A 56 -1.80 -2.33 8.94
N PRO A 57 -2.80 -2.88 8.25
CA PRO A 57 -3.80 -2.05 7.62
C PRO A 57 -4.54 -1.34 8.77
N LEU A 58 -4.14 -0.10 9.04
CA LEU A 58 -4.94 0.83 9.83
C LEU A 58 -6.34 0.84 9.19
N LYS A 59 -7.42 0.96 9.97
CA LYS A 59 -8.80 0.97 9.46
C LYS A 59 -8.98 1.87 8.22
N ASP A 60 -8.16 2.92 8.11
CA ASP A 60 -8.08 3.82 6.96
C ASP A 60 -7.76 3.11 5.63
N ASN A 61 -6.92 2.08 5.62
CA ASN A 61 -6.56 1.35 4.39
C ASN A 61 -7.78 0.64 3.78
N THR A 62 -8.74 0.18 4.58
CA THR A 62 -9.96 -0.45 4.05
C THR A 62 -10.90 0.58 3.41
N ALA A 63 -11.02 1.76 4.02
CA ALA A 63 -11.81 2.87 3.46
C ALA A 63 -11.18 3.40 2.17
N LEU A 64 -9.86 3.62 2.18
CA LEU A 64 -9.09 4.07 1.01
C LEU A 64 -9.14 3.04 -0.12
N ALA A 65 -9.02 1.74 0.17
CA ALA A 65 -9.13 0.69 -0.83
C ALA A 65 -10.54 0.64 -1.46
N ARG A 66 -11.59 0.91 -0.68
CA ARG A 66 -12.97 0.99 -1.20
C ARG A 66 -13.14 2.17 -2.15
N VAL A 67 -12.64 3.35 -1.79
CA VAL A 67 -12.68 4.53 -2.66
C VAL A 67 -11.90 4.26 -3.96
N LEU A 68 -10.70 3.67 -3.87
CA LEU A 68 -9.91 3.31 -5.04
C LEU A 68 -10.62 2.27 -5.93
N ALA A 69 -11.33 1.30 -5.35
CA ALA A 69 -12.12 0.33 -6.10
C ALA A 69 -13.30 0.98 -6.85
N VAL A 70 -14.03 1.89 -6.20
CA VAL A 70 -15.12 2.65 -6.83
C VAL A 70 -14.56 3.52 -7.96
N LEU A 71 -13.40 4.15 -7.75
CA LEU A 71 -12.72 4.93 -8.78
C LEU A 71 -12.34 4.07 -9.98
N GLY A 72 -11.80 2.86 -9.76
CA GLY A 72 -11.52 1.90 -10.83
C GLY A 72 -12.78 1.43 -11.58
N GLN A 73 -13.91 1.31 -10.88
CA GLN A 73 -15.20 0.92 -11.46
C GLN A 73 -15.93 2.05 -12.20
N SER A 74 -15.53 3.31 -12.02
CA SER A 74 -16.20 4.48 -12.61
C SER A 74 -16.08 4.60 -14.13
N ARG A 75 -15.34 3.66 -14.78
CA ARG A 75 -15.20 3.56 -16.25
C ARG A 75 -14.73 4.85 -16.92
N LEU A 76 -13.89 5.64 -16.25
CA LEU A 76 -13.43 6.95 -16.74
C LEU A 76 -12.86 6.88 -18.16
N SER A 77 -12.06 5.86 -18.48
CA SER A 77 -11.50 5.66 -19.83
C SER A 77 -12.58 5.48 -20.89
N SER A 78 -13.67 4.76 -20.59
CA SER A 78 -14.80 4.61 -21.50
C SER A 78 -15.56 5.93 -21.68
N ASN A 79 -15.76 6.69 -20.61
CA ASN A 79 -16.46 7.97 -20.67
C ASN A 79 -15.65 9.01 -21.44
N LEU A 80 -14.33 9.07 -21.24
CA LEU A 80 -13.42 9.91 -22.01
C LEU A 80 -13.43 9.53 -23.50
N ASN A 81 -13.49 8.24 -23.82
CA ASN A 81 -13.60 7.79 -25.21
C ASN A 81 -14.94 8.17 -25.85
N GLN A 82 -16.04 8.15 -25.09
CA GLN A 82 -17.35 8.62 -25.58
C GLN A 82 -17.35 10.13 -25.83
N LEU A 83 -16.75 10.91 -24.93
CA LEU A 83 -16.57 12.35 -25.12
C LEU A 83 -15.72 12.62 -26.37
N ALA A 84 -14.54 12.00 -26.50
CA ALA A 84 -13.68 12.15 -27.67
C ALA A 84 -14.42 11.83 -28.98
N LYS A 85 -15.24 10.77 -28.98
CA LYS A 85 -16.07 10.43 -30.13
C LYS A 85 -17.13 11.49 -30.42
N ALA A 86 -17.81 12.02 -29.40
CA ALA A 86 -18.81 13.07 -29.54
C ALA A 86 -18.21 14.38 -30.08
N VAL A 87 -16.99 14.73 -29.68
CA VAL A 87 -16.22 15.86 -30.22
C VAL A 87 -15.87 15.61 -31.69
N HIS A 88 -15.32 14.44 -32.01
CA HIS A 88 -14.87 14.12 -33.36
C HIS A 88 -16.01 14.11 -34.40
N ILE A 89 -17.23 13.72 -34.01
CA ILE A 89 -18.41 13.76 -34.89
C ILE A 89 -19.14 15.11 -34.86
N GLY A 90 -18.63 16.11 -34.14
CA GLY A 90 -19.23 17.44 -34.02
C GLY A 90 -20.53 17.49 -33.21
N ALA A 91 -20.86 16.43 -32.47
CA ALA A 91 -22.07 16.36 -31.64
C ALA A 91 -21.91 17.08 -30.30
N LEU A 92 -20.68 17.36 -29.87
CA LEU A 92 -20.37 18.13 -28.68
C LEU A 92 -19.57 19.38 -29.09
N PRO A 93 -20.17 20.59 -29.05
CA PRO A 93 -19.42 21.82 -29.25
C PRO A 93 -18.50 22.04 -28.04
N VAL A 94 -17.21 21.81 -28.22
CA VAL A 94 -16.19 22.05 -27.19
C VAL A 94 -15.71 23.48 -27.35
N THR A 95 -16.05 24.33 -26.40
CA THR A 95 -15.42 25.65 -26.30
C THR A 95 -14.06 25.51 -25.63
N PRO A 96 -13.12 26.45 -25.85
CA PRO A 96 -11.82 26.44 -25.17
C PRO A 96 -11.94 26.37 -23.65
N GLU A 97 -12.98 26.99 -23.07
CA GLU A 97 -13.27 26.93 -21.64
C GLU A 97 -13.65 25.51 -21.20
N ALA A 98 -14.55 24.85 -21.93
CA ALA A 98 -14.95 23.47 -21.64
C ALA A 98 -13.79 22.49 -21.77
N GLU A 99 -12.91 22.67 -22.75
CA GLU A 99 -11.68 21.88 -22.89
C GLU A 99 -10.77 22.03 -21.67
N SER A 100 -10.55 23.27 -21.23
CA SER A 100 -9.74 23.59 -20.04
C SER A 100 -10.33 22.98 -18.77
N GLU A 101 -11.65 23.04 -18.59
CA GLU A 101 -12.35 22.43 -17.45
C GLU A 101 -12.20 20.90 -17.45
N ILE A 102 -12.34 20.25 -18.60
CA ILE A 102 -12.17 18.80 -18.74
C ILE A 102 -10.74 18.38 -18.41
N VAL A 103 -9.73 19.08 -18.94
CA VAL A 103 -8.31 18.80 -18.65
C VAL A 103 -8.03 18.96 -17.15
N THR A 104 -8.55 20.02 -16.53
CA THR A 104 -8.40 20.28 -15.10
C THR A 104 -9.06 19.17 -14.27
N ALA A 105 -10.25 18.74 -14.63
CA ALA A 105 -10.94 17.64 -13.96
C ALA A 105 -10.16 16.31 -14.09
N CYS A 106 -9.61 16.00 -15.26
CA CYS A 106 -8.80 14.80 -15.48
C CYS A 106 -7.51 14.81 -14.63
N ALA A 107 -6.87 15.97 -14.53
CA ALA A 107 -5.69 16.15 -13.69
C ALA A 107 -6.02 15.94 -12.20
N ALA A 108 -7.12 16.52 -11.72
CA ALA A 108 -7.58 16.35 -10.34
C ALA A 108 -7.89 14.88 -10.00
N VAL A 109 -8.55 14.16 -10.90
CA VAL A 109 -8.84 12.73 -10.73
C VAL A 109 -7.57 11.88 -10.72
N SER A 110 -6.59 12.22 -11.57
CA SER A 110 -5.30 11.52 -11.60
C SER A 110 -4.51 11.75 -10.31
N ALA A 111 -4.52 12.97 -9.78
CA ALA A 111 -3.91 13.31 -8.49
C ALA A 111 -4.57 12.52 -7.35
N MET A 112 -5.91 12.50 -7.27
CA MET A 112 -6.63 11.72 -6.27
C MET A 112 -6.29 10.22 -6.35
N ARG A 113 -6.17 9.66 -7.57
CA ARG A 113 -5.76 8.26 -7.75
C ARG A 113 -4.35 8.01 -7.20
N HIS A 114 -3.42 8.90 -7.51
CA HIS A 114 -2.03 8.79 -7.05
C HIS A 114 -1.94 8.83 -5.52
N ASP A 115 -2.62 9.78 -4.88
CA ASP A 115 -2.65 9.92 -3.42
C ASP A 115 -3.22 8.68 -2.74
N LEU A 116 -4.30 8.10 -3.29
CA LEU A 116 -4.90 6.86 -2.79
C LEU A 116 -3.94 5.67 -2.92
N LEU A 117 -3.22 5.54 -4.04
CA LEU A 117 -2.25 4.46 -4.24
C LEU A 117 -1.05 4.61 -3.30
N ALA A 118 -0.54 5.83 -3.14
CA ALA A 118 0.55 6.14 -2.21
C ALA A 118 0.17 5.84 -0.76
N ALA A 119 -1.04 6.23 -0.33
CA ALA A 119 -1.54 5.96 1.01
C ALA A 119 -1.71 4.45 1.28
N LEU A 120 -2.05 3.66 0.26
CA LEU A 120 -2.17 2.20 0.34
C LEU A 120 -0.82 1.46 0.17
N GLY A 121 0.26 2.17 -0.14
CA GLY A 121 1.57 1.57 -0.42
C GLY A 121 1.59 0.71 -1.69
N LEU A 122 0.70 0.99 -2.63
CA LEU A 122 0.61 0.30 -3.92
C LEU A 122 1.41 1.06 -4.98
N PRO A 123 2.11 0.35 -5.89
CA PRO A 123 2.75 1.01 -7.03
C PRO A 123 1.69 1.64 -7.94
N ASP A 124 1.97 2.82 -8.47
CA ASP A 124 1.13 3.46 -9.49
C ASP A 124 1.27 2.66 -10.79
N GLY A 125 0.37 1.68 -10.94
CA GLY A 125 0.37 0.72 -12.04
C GLY A 125 -0.08 1.37 -13.33
N GLY A 126 0.80 2.17 -13.94
CA GLY A 126 0.72 2.52 -15.35
C GLY A 126 1.18 1.34 -16.20
N ARG A 127 0.24 0.71 -16.92
CA ARG A 127 0.51 0.01 -18.17
C ARG A 127 -0.42 0.59 -19.22
#